data_AF-A0A529LMY9-F1
#
_entry.id   AF-A0A529LMY9-F1
#
_cell.length_a   1.000
_cell.length_b   1.000
_cell.length_c   1.000
_cell.angle_alpha   90.00
_cell.angle_beta   90.00
_cell.angle_gamma   90.00
#
_symmetry.space_group_name_H-M   'P 1'
#
loop_
_entity.id
_entity.type
_entity.pdbx_description
1 polymer ?
#
loop_
_entity_poly.entity_id
_entity_poly.type
_entity_poly.pdbx_seq_one_letter_code
_entity_poly.pdbx_strand_id
1 'polypeptide(L)'
;PGVNDQHLFEVNKMVRERGAFLHNVMPLISDPAHGTHYGLIGQRGPTAMEMMALQDRLEGGAKLMRHCRQCRADAVGLLGEDRGQEFTLDGIPDDVAYDAGKRQAYRQVVAHERRDHEAARSEAIGMVKATDSEKSLLVAVATKGGGRVNEHFG
;
A
#
# COMPACT_ATOMS: atom_id res chain seq x y z
N PRO A 1 -24.38 -0.21 -7.04
CA PRO A 1 -24.82 -0.11 -8.45
C PRO A 1 -26.06 0.79 -8.55
N GLY A 2 -26.15 1.66 -9.56
CA GLY A 2 -27.24 2.62 -9.72
C GLY A 2 -27.08 3.91 -8.89
N VAL A 3 -25.94 4.10 -8.21
CA VAL A 3 -25.68 5.29 -7.38
C VAL A 3 -24.48 6.06 -7.94
N ASN A 4 -23.31 5.41 -7.98
CA ASN A 4 -22.07 6.04 -8.42
C ASN A 4 -21.30 5.25 -9.48
N ASP A 5 -21.83 4.13 -9.97
CA ASP A 5 -21.14 3.25 -10.94
C ASP A 5 -20.73 4.00 -12.22
N GLN A 6 -21.57 4.91 -12.72
CA GLN A 6 -21.20 5.79 -13.84
C GLN A 6 -20.36 7.00 -13.40
N HIS A 7 -20.50 7.47 -12.16
CA HIS A 7 -19.74 8.62 -11.66
C HIS A 7 -18.28 8.27 -11.33
N LEU A 8 -17.95 6.98 -11.16
CA LEU A 8 -16.58 6.52 -10.89
C LEU A 8 -15.58 6.88 -12.00
N PHE A 9 -16.04 7.14 -13.23
CA PHE A 9 -15.18 7.67 -14.31
C PHE A 9 -14.67 9.08 -13.99
N GLU A 10 -15.56 9.94 -13.51
CA GLU A 10 -15.21 11.31 -13.10
C GLU A 10 -14.32 11.30 -11.86
N VAL A 11 -14.65 10.46 -10.87
CA VAL A 11 -13.81 10.27 -9.68
C VAL A 11 -12.41 9.84 -10.08
N ASN A 12 -12.27 8.86 -10.97
CA ASN A 12 -10.96 8.38 -11.44
C ASN A 12 -10.14 9.47 -12.12
N LYS A 13 -10.77 10.27 -12.99
CA LYS A 13 -10.14 11.43 -13.61
C LYS A 13 -9.62 12.41 -12.56
N MET A 14 -10.46 12.79 -11.60
CA MET A 14 -10.11 13.77 -10.57
C MET A 14 -9.02 13.28 -9.60
N VAL A 15 -9.04 12.02 -9.16
CA VAL A 15 -8.00 11.49 -8.28
C VAL A 15 -6.64 11.44 -9.00
N ARG A 16 -6.63 11.13 -10.29
CA ARG A 16 -5.42 11.13 -11.10
C ARG A 16 -4.86 12.52 -11.31
N GLU A 17 -5.71 13.50 -11.63
CA GLU A 17 -5.30 14.91 -11.76
C GLU A 17 -4.66 15.43 -10.46
N ARG A 18 -5.06 14.88 -9.31
CA ARG A 18 -4.49 15.18 -7.99
C ARG A 18 -3.24 14.35 -7.63
N GLY A 19 -2.73 13.53 -8.55
CA GLY A 19 -1.49 12.78 -8.39
C GLY A 19 -1.63 11.40 -7.75
N ALA A 20 -2.84 10.82 -7.67
CA ALA A 20 -3.00 9.46 -7.20
C ALA A 20 -2.32 8.46 -8.16
N PHE A 21 -1.42 7.63 -7.61
CA PHE A 21 -0.68 6.62 -8.39
C PHE A 21 -1.52 5.37 -8.69
N LEU A 22 -2.38 4.98 -7.75
CA LEU A 22 -3.17 3.74 -7.79
C LEU A 22 -4.59 4.03 -7.29
N HIS A 23 -5.60 3.53 -7.98
CA HIS A 23 -7.00 3.63 -7.57
C HIS A 23 -7.55 2.24 -7.24
N ASN A 24 -8.03 2.05 -6.01
CA ASN A 24 -8.62 0.80 -5.55
C ASN A 24 -10.16 0.91 -5.52
N VAL A 25 -10.82 0.41 -6.57
CA VAL A 25 -12.29 0.38 -6.64
C VAL A 25 -12.79 -0.95 -6.08
N MET A 26 -13.49 -0.87 -4.96
CA MET A 26 -14.01 -2.03 -4.23
C MET A 26 -15.52 -2.23 -4.47
N PRO A 27 -16.02 -3.47 -4.46
CA PRO A 27 -17.45 -3.72 -4.52
C PRO A 27 -18.16 -3.23 -3.26
N LEU A 28 -19.46 -2.93 -3.38
CA LEU A 28 -20.29 -2.54 -2.25
C LEU A 28 -20.50 -3.71 -1.27
N ILE A 29 -20.23 -3.48 0.02
CA ILE A 29 -20.58 -4.41 1.09
C ILE A 29 -22.09 -4.36 1.33
N SER A 30 -22.79 -5.39 0.86
CA SER A 30 -24.25 -5.43 0.77
C SER A 30 -24.90 -6.39 1.75
N ASP A 31 -24.11 -7.15 2.51
CA ASP A 31 -24.63 -8.04 3.55
C ASP A 31 -25.11 -7.21 4.76
N PRO A 32 -26.39 -7.32 5.17
CA PRO A 32 -26.92 -6.60 6.33
C PRO A 32 -26.22 -6.95 7.64
N ALA A 33 -25.56 -8.10 7.77
CA ALA A 33 -24.80 -8.49 8.95
C ALA A 33 -23.66 -7.51 9.29
N HIS A 34 -23.19 -6.74 8.30
CA HIS A 34 -22.18 -5.69 8.50
C HIS A 34 -22.77 -4.34 8.94
N GLY A 35 -24.11 -4.21 9.04
CA GLY A 35 -24.77 -3.00 9.53
C GLY A 35 -24.58 -1.76 8.66
N THR A 36 -24.15 -1.91 7.40
CA THR A 36 -24.00 -0.77 6.48
C THR A 36 -25.37 -0.26 6.04
N HIS A 37 -25.52 1.04 5.80
CA HIS A 37 -26.79 1.62 5.31
C HIS A 37 -27.33 0.85 4.09
N TYR A 38 -26.46 0.60 3.10
CA TYR A 38 -26.83 -0.12 1.88
C TYR A 38 -27.18 -1.59 2.12
N GLY A 39 -26.49 -2.27 3.05
CA GLY A 39 -26.86 -3.64 3.43
C GLY A 39 -28.23 -3.69 4.12
N LEU A 40 -28.52 -2.75 5.03
CA LEU A 40 -29.78 -2.69 5.76
C LEU A 40 -31.00 -2.39 4.86
N ILE A 41 -30.82 -1.64 3.77
CA ILE A 41 -31.89 -1.37 2.79
C ILE A 41 -31.96 -2.40 1.65
N GLY A 42 -31.14 -3.45 1.69
CA GLY A 42 -31.14 -4.52 0.68
C GLY A 42 -30.57 -4.12 -0.68
N GLN A 43 -29.75 -3.07 -0.74
CA GLN A 43 -29.09 -2.66 -1.98
C GLN A 43 -28.11 -3.76 -2.41
N ARG A 44 -28.30 -4.29 -3.62
CA ARG A 44 -27.38 -5.31 -4.15
C ARG A 44 -25.98 -4.77 -4.39
N GLY A 45 -25.00 -5.66 -4.24
CA GLY A 45 -23.63 -5.45 -4.71
C GLY A 45 -23.52 -5.55 -6.23
N PRO A 46 -22.42 -5.05 -6.82
CA PRO A 46 -22.11 -5.30 -8.23
C PRO A 46 -21.77 -6.78 -8.43
N THR A 47 -22.12 -7.33 -9.58
CA THR A 47 -21.66 -8.66 -9.99
C THR A 47 -20.16 -8.62 -10.34
N ALA A 48 -19.51 -9.80 -10.39
CA ALA A 48 -18.12 -9.89 -10.81
C ALA A 48 -17.90 -9.32 -12.23
N MET A 49 -18.85 -9.56 -13.15
CA MET A 49 -18.80 -9.01 -14.51
C MET A 49 -18.96 -7.49 -14.53
N GLU A 50 -19.88 -6.93 -13.75
CA GLU A 50 -20.05 -5.47 -13.64
C GLU A 50 -18.79 -4.80 -13.07
N MET A 51 -18.17 -5.41 -12.04
CA MET A 51 -16.91 -4.92 -11.47
C MET A 51 -15.76 -4.96 -12.48
N MET A 52 -15.60 -6.08 -13.18
CA MET A 52 -14.55 -6.23 -14.18
C MET A 52 -14.73 -5.23 -15.32
N ALA A 53 -15.95 -5.09 -15.86
CA ALA A 53 -16.23 -4.14 -16.93
C ALA A 53 -16.00 -2.69 -16.51
N LEU A 54 -16.33 -2.34 -15.26
CA LEU A 54 -16.02 -1.02 -14.70
C LEU A 54 -14.50 -0.80 -14.59
N GLN A 55 -13.77 -1.77 -14.03
CA GLN A 55 -12.32 -1.68 -13.88
C GLN A 55 -11.62 -1.56 -15.23
N ASP A 56 -11.97 -2.38 -16.21
CA ASP A 56 -11.36 -2.33 -17.55
C ASP A 56 -11.59 -0.97 -18.23
N ARG A 57 -12.77 -0.37 -18.03
CA ARG A 57 -13.07 0.98 -18.54
C ARG A 57 -12.28 2.09 -17.84
N LEU A 58 -11.85 1.88 -16.60
CA LEU A 58 -11.06 2.84 -15.81
C LEU A 58 -9.55 2.72 -16.05
N GLU A 59 -9.10 1.56 -16.56
CA GLU A 59 -7.68 1.23 -16.69
C GLU A 59 -6.96 2.01 -17.81
N GLY A 60 -7.71 2.58 -18.77
CA GLY A 60 -7.23 3.39 -19.90
C GLY A 60 -6.49 4.70 -19.54
N GLY A 61 -6.13 4.88 -18.27
CA GLY A 61 -5.18 5.92 -17.86
C GLY A 61 -4.88 6.00 -16.37
N ALA A 62 -5.27 5.02 -15.54
CA ALA A 62 -4.89 4.93 -14.13
C ALA A 62 -4.53 3.48 -13.77
N LYS A 63 -3.52 3.28 -12.91
CA LYS A 63 -3.25 1.94 -12.36
C LYS A 63 -4.37 1.59 -11.38
N LEU A 64 -4.92 0.39 -11.52
CA LEU A 64 -5.99 -0.11 -10.65
C LEU A 64 -5.50 -1.24 -9.75
N MET A 65 -5.97 -1.25 -8.51
CA MET A 65 -5.76 -2.38 -7.60
C MET A 65 -6.81 -3.46 -7.88
N ARG A 66 -6.39 -4.65 -8.31
CA ARG A 66 -7.28 -5.77 -8.66
C ARG A 66 -7.34 -6.90 -7.62
N HIS A 67 -6.53 -6.82 -6.55
CA HIS A 67 -6.37 -7.93 -5.58
C HIS A 67 -6.93 -7.62 -4.19
N CYS A 68 -7.64 -6.50 -4.03
CA CYS A 68 -8.22 -6.16 -2.75
C CYS A 68 -9.25 -7.23 -2.34
N ARG A 69 -9.09 -7.80 -1.14
CA ARG A 69 -9.99 -8.79 -0.55
C ARG A 69 -10.93 -8.19 0.49
N GLN A 70 -11.05 -6.86 0.55
CA GLN A 70 -11.80 -6.14 1.59
C GLN A 70 -11.35 -6.58 2.99
N CYS A 71 -10.04 -6.46 3.25
CA CYS A 71 -9.45 -6.91 4.50
C CYS A 71 -10.17 -6.32 5.71
N ARG A 72 -10.32 -7.16 6.74
CA ARG A 72 -10.80 -6.72 8.05
C ARG A 72 -9.74 -5.88 8.75
N ALA A 73 -10.15 -5.04 9.70
CA ALA A 73 -9.22 -4.23 10.49
C ALA A 73 -8.31 -5.06 11.40
N ASP A 74 -8.75 -6.26 11.76
CA ASP A 74 -8.03 -7.25 12.58
C ASP A 74 -7.24 -8.28 11.74
N ALA A 75 -7.15 -8.10 10.42
CA ALA A 75 -6.42 -9.04 9.57
C ALA A 75 -4.91 -9.01 9.90
N VAL A 76 -4.33 -10.18 10.21
CA VAL A 76 -2.90 -10.37 10.46
C VAL A 76 -2.38 -11.45 9.50
N GLY A 77 -1.20 -11.25 8.91
CA GLY A 77 -0.58 -12.20 7.98
C GLY A 77 -0.59 -11.72 6.52
N LEU A 78 -0.60 -12.68 5.58
CA LEU A 78 -0.64 -12.42 4.14
C LEU A 78 -2.04 -12.70 3.57
N LEU A 79 -2.33 -12.17 2.38
CA LEU A 79 -3.58 -12.49 1.69
C LEU A 79 -3.64 -13.99 1.39
N GLY A 80 -4.62 -14.68 1.98
CA GLY A 80 -4.75 -16.14 1.89
C GLY A 80 -4.09 -16.90 3.05
N GLU A 81 -3.35 -16.21 3.90
CA GLU A 81 -2.70 -16.75 5.10
C GLU A 81 -3.14 -15.92 6.31
N ASP A 82 -4.44 -16.02 6.66
CA ASP A 82 -5.01 -15.30 7.81
C ASP A 82 -4.50 -15.92 9.11
N ARG A 83 -3.77 -15.12 9.88
CA ARG A 83 -3.20 -15.46 11.19
C ARG A 83 -3.94 -14.77 12.33
N GLY A 84 -5.09 -14.12 12.09
CA GLY A 84 -5.80 -13.34 13.10
C GLY A 84 -6.13 -14.12 14.39
N GLN A 85 -6.39 -15.42 14.27
CA GLN A 85 -6.66 -16.30 15.42
C GLN A 85 -5.44 -16.54 16.33
N GLU A 86 -4.22 -16.25 15.87
CA GLU A 86 -3.02 -16.31 16.71
C GLU A 86 -2.89 -15.06 17.61
N PHE A 87 -3.67 -14.00 17.34
CA PHE A 87 -3.57 -12.70 18.00
C PHE A 87 -4.90 -12.28 18.61
N THR A 88 -5.52 -13.18 19.38
CA THR A 88 -6.76 -12.88 20.12
C THR A 88 -6.50 -12.01 21.35
N LEU A 89 -7.54 -11.33 21.82
CA LEU A 89 -7.48 -10.52 23.04
C LEU A 89 -7.06 -11.33 24.27
N ASP A 90 -7.43 -12.61 24.33
CA ASP A 90 -7.06 -13.51 25.44
C ASP A 90 -5.54 -13.74 25.53
N GLY A 91 -4.81 -13.54 24.43
CA GLY A 91 -3.35 -13.62 24.41
C GLY A 91 -2.65 -12.35 24.91
N ILE A 92 -3.39 -11.28 25.19
CA ILE A 92 -2.84 -10.01 25.67
C ILE A 92 -2.78 -10.04 27.20
N PRO A 93 -1.59 -9.85 27.81
CA PRO A 93 -1.47 -9.75 29.26
C PRO A 93 -2.26 -8.54 29.79
N ASP A 94 -2.95 -8.70 30.92
CA ASP A 94 -3.70 -7.63 31.58
C ASP A 94 -2.79 -6.46 32.00
N ASP A 95 -1.59 -6.80 32.51
CA ASP A 95 -0.58 -5.83 32.91
C ASP A 95 0.57 -5.80 31.90
N VAL A 96 0.72 -4.67 31.22
CA VAL A 96 1.83 -4.43 30.29
C VAL A 96 2.74 -3.35 30.87
N ALA A 97 3.94 -3.75 31.30
CA ALA A 97 5.00 -2.80 31.63
C ALA A 97 5.58 -2.20 30.35
N TYR A 98 5.27 -0.93 30.08
CA TYR A 98 5.80 -0.21 28.91
C TYR A 98 7.23 0.29 29.17
N ASP A 99 8.22 -0.38 28.59
CA ASP A 99 9.59 0.12 28.52
C ASP A 99 9.81 0.96 27.25
N ALA A 100 9.85 2.28 27.42
CA ALA A 100 10.14 3.21 26.34
C ALA A 100 11.59 3.13 25.83
N GLY A 101 12.53 2.60 26.62
CA GLY A 101 13.96 2.58 26.34
C GLY A 101 14.29 1.84 25.05
N LYS A 102 13.70 0.66 24.83
CA LYS A 102 13.86 -0.11 23.58
C LYS A 102 13.42 0.68 22.35
N ARG A 103 12.27 1.36 22.45
CA ARG A 103 11.74 2.18 21.35
C ARG A 103 12.64 3.38 21.07
N GLN A 104 13.14 4.03 22.11
CA GLN A 104 14.03 5.18 21.99
C GLN A 104 15.38 4.78 21.38
N ALA A 105 15.98 3.69 21.84
CA ALA A 105 17.21 3.15 21.27
C ALA A 105 17.04 2.80 19.78
N TYR A 106 15.95 2.10 19.43
CA TYR A 106 15.67 1.78 18.02
C TYR A 106 15.47 3.04 17.16
N ARG A 107 14.78 4.06 17.68
CA ARG A 107 14.63 5.35 16.98
C ARG A 107 15.97 6.05 16.75
N GLN A 108 16.92 5.96 17.70
CA GLN A 108 18.25 6.52 17.53
C GLN A 108 19.02 5.81 16.41
N VAL A 109 18.93 4.48 16.34
CA VAL A 109 19.51 3.69 15.24
C VAL A 109 18.93 4.12 13.90
N VAL A 110 17.59 4.14 13.76
CA VAL A 110 16.92 4.56 12.52
C VAL A 110 17.28 5.99 12.14
N ALA A 111 17.37 6.90 13.11
CA ALA A 111 17.76 8.28 12.85
C ALA A 111 19.21 8.39 12.36
N HIS A 112 20.11 7.56 12.89
CA HIS A 112 21.50 7.49 12.41
C HIS A 112 21.57 6.94 10.98
N GLU A 113 20.91 5.80 10.71
CA GLU A 113 20.86 5.20 9.37
C GLU A 113 20.32 6.19 8.33
N ARG A 114 19.26 6.94 8.66
CA ARG A 114 18.71 7.97 7.76
C ARG A 114 19.71 9.08 7.44
N ARG A 115 20.42 9.59 8.46
CA ARG A 115 21.46 10.61 8.25
C ARG A 115 22.58 10.09 7.36
N ASP A 116 23.02 8.86 7.60
CA ASP A 116 24.10 8.24 6.82
C ASP A 116 23.66 8.04 5.36
N HIS A 117 22.40 7.62 5.14
CA HIS A 117 21.82 7.52 3.79
C HIS A 117 21.73 8.86 3.07
N GLU A 118 21.29 9.92 3.77
CA GLU A 118 21.22 11.26 3.19
C GLU A 118 22.60 11.80 2.82
N ALA A 119 23.59 11.62 3.70
CA ALA A 119 24.97 12.02 3.45
C ALA A 119 25.56 11.28 2.24
N ALA A 120 25.47 9.95 2.22
CA ALA A 120 25.98 9.13 1.12
C ALA A 120 25.28 9.44 -0.21
N ARG A 121 23.96 9.71 -0.19
CA ARG A 121 23.21 10.13 -1.37
C ARG A 121 23.69 11.49 -1.88
N SER A 122 23.89 12.46 -0.99
CA SER A 122 24.35 13.81 -1.36
C SER A 122 25.75 13.77 -1.97
N GLU A 123 26.66 13.00 -1.37
CA GLU A 123 28.02 12.78 -1.89
C GLU A 123 28.00 12.11 -3.26
N ALA A 124 27.24 11.03 -3.43
CA ALA A 124 27.10 10.34 -4.71
C ALA A 124 26.53 11.25 -5.81
N ILE A 125 25.51 12.06 -5.51
CA ILE A 125 24.98 13.06 -6.44
C ILE A 125 26.07 14.08 -6.82
N GLY A 126 26.87 14.53 -5.85
CA GLY A 126 28.00 15.42 -6.09
C GLY A 126 29.03 14.83 -7.06
N MET A 127 29.45 13.58 -6.82
CA MET A 127 30.40 12.87 -7.69
C MET A 127 29.87 12.70 -9.13
N VAL A 128 28.60 12.32 -9.27
CA VAL A 128 27.96 12.15 -10.59
C VAL A 128 27.93 13.49 -11.33
N LYS A 129 27.54 14.59 -10.66
CA LYS A 129 27.53 15.93 -11.26
C LYS A 129 28.93 16.41 -11.67
N ALA A 130 29.96 16.07 -10.90
CA ALA A 130 31.35 16.45 -11.18
C ALA A 130 32.00 15.67 -12.34
N THR A 131 31.42 14.53 -12.75
CA THR A 131 31.97 13.69 -13.83
C THR A 131 31.76 14.31 -15.23
N ASP A 132 30.95 15.36 -15.35
CA ASP A 132 30.70 16.16 -16.58
C ASP A 132 30.63 15.32 -17.88
N SER A 133 29.80 14.28 -17.85
CA SER A 133 29.64 13.31 -18.93
C SER A 133 28.17 13.20 -19.31
N GLU A 134 27.86 13.36 -20.60
CA GLU A 134 26.51 13.18 -21.15
C GLU A 134 26.15 11.70 -21.41
N LYS A 135 27.08 10.77 -21.17
CA LYS A 135 26.84 9.33 -21.37
C LYS A 135 25.95 8.78 -20.28
N SER A 136 24.87 8.11 -20.66
CA SER A 136 23.98 7.38 -19.75
C SER A 136 24.22 5.87 -19.83
N LEU A 137 24.08 5.19 -18.69
CA LEU A 137 24.16 3.74 -18.56
C LEU A 137 22.92 3.23 -17.85
N LEU A 138 22.36 2.13 -18.34
CA LEU A 138 21.28 1.40 -17.68
C LEU A 138 21.90 0.29 -16.83
N VAL A 139 21.61 0.28 -15.53
CA VAL A 139 22.12 -0.71 -14.58
C VAL A 139 20.95 -1.35 -13.84
N ALA A 140 20.92 -2.68 -13.82
CA ALA A 140 20.03 -3.43 -12.95
C ALA A 140 20.71 -3.63 -11.60
N VAL A 141 20.02 -3.31 -10.50
CA VAL A 141 20.52 -3.49 -9.13
C VAL A 141 19.54 -4.32 -8.31
N ALA A 142 20.08 -5.15 -7.43
CA ALA A 142 19.31 -5.95 -6.47
C ALA A 142 19.67 -5.52 -5.05
N THR A 143 18.66 -5.48 -4.17
CA THR A 143 18.82 -5.07 -2.77
C THR A 143 17.83 -5.80 -1.88
N LYS A 144 18.26 -6.16 -0.67
CA LYS A 144 17.36 -6.59 0.42
C LYS A 144 16.95 -5.43 1.35
N GLY A 145 17.28 -4.19 0.99
CA GLY A 145 16.97 -3.00 1.76
C GLY A 145 18.20 -2.35 2.40
N GLY A 146 17.95 -1.43 3.34
CA GLY A 146 19.01 -0.68 4.02
C GLY A 146 19.87 0.18 3.10
N GLY A 147 19.31 0.62 1.96
CA GLY A 147 19.96 1.51 0.98
C GLY A 147 21.29 1.01 0.41
N ARG A 148 21.50 -0.31 0.33
CA ARG A 148 22.72 -0.94 -0.21
C ARG A 148 22.41 -1.80 -1.43
N VAL A 149 23.34 -1.85 -2.38
CA VAL A 149 23.36 -2.88 -3.43
C VAL A 149 24.10 -4.08 -2.86
N ASN A 150 23.35 -5.00 -2.25
CA ASN A 150 23.89 -6.12 -1.46
C ASN A 150 23.41 -7.49 -1.93
N GLU A 151 22.74 -7.55 -3.08
CA GLU A 151 22.30 -8.80 -3.69
C GLU A 151 22.89 -8.92 -5.09
N HIS A 152 23.01 -10.18 -5.51
CA HIS A 152 23.34 -10.55 -6.88
C HIS A 152 22.07 -10.99 -7.61
N PHE A 153 21.99 -10.78 -8.92
CA PHE A 153 20.95 -11.40 -9.74
C PHE A 153 21.33 -12.88 -9.95
N GLY A 154 20.74 -13.79 -9.17
CA GLY A 154 20.95 -15.23 -9.27
C GLY A 154 21.08 -15.88 -7.90
#